data_AF-A0A950HD28-F1
#
_entry.id   AF-A0A950HD28-F1
#
_cell.length_a   1.000
_cell.length_b   1.000
_cell.length_c   1.000
_cell.angle_alpha   90.00
_cell.angle_beta   90.00
_cell.angle_gamma   90.00
#
_symmetry.space_group_name_H-M   'P 1'
#
loop_
_entity.id
_entity.type
_entity.pdbx_description
1 polymer ?
#
loop_
_entity_poly.entity_id
_entity_poly.type
_entity_poly.pdbx_seq_one_letter_code
_entity_poly.pdbx_strand_id
1 'polypeptide(L)' 'MIGGRVLDTSTLLAFARGTSLYAAAAVWTAVEESIVLVVPSTALAAAWTELADEHRPVLDVLLHL' A
#
# COMPACT_ATOMS: atom_id res chain seq x y z
N MET A 1 -5.45 -2.64 -21.73
CA MET A 1 -5.93 -3.45 -20.59
C MET A 1 -5.74 -2.61 -19.34
N ILE A 2 -6.81 -2.25 -18.61
CA ILE A 2 -6.65 -1.51 -17.34
C ILE A 2 -6.30 -2.55 -16.26
N GLY A 3 -5.03 -2.95 -16.23
CA GLY A 3 -4.50 -3.98 -15.33
C GLY A 3 -4.08 -3.41 -13.98
N GLY A 4 -4.94 -2.63 -13.33
CA GLY A 4 -4.63 -2.03 -12.02
C GLY A 4 -4.59 -3.06 -10.89
N ARG A 5 -3.98 -2.67 -9.77
CA ARG A 5 -3.95 -3.45 -8.52
C ARG A 5 -4.66 -2.64 -7.43
N VAL A 6 -5.55 -3.30 -6.69
CA VAL A 6 -6.22 -2.70 -5.52
C VAL A 6 -5.50 -3.19 -4.27
N LEU A 7 -5.05 -2.28 -3.43
CA LEU A 7 -4.43 -2.61 -2.14
C LEU A 7 -5.52 -2.66 -1.07
N ASP A 8 -5.69 -3.81 -0.43
CA ASP A 8 -6.59 -3.98 0.70
C ASP A 8 -5.88 -3.61 2.03
N THR A 9 -6.64 -3.59 3.12
CA THR A 9 -6.10 -3.27 4.45
C THR A 9 -4.92 -4.18 4.83
N SER A 10 -5.01 -5.48 4.53
CA SER A 10 -3.97 -6.43 4.90
C SER A 10 -2.65 -6.16 4.16
N THR A 11 -2.73 -5.80 2.88
CA THR A 11 -1.55 -5.44 2.08
C THR A 11 -0.94 -4.11 2.55
N LEU A 12 -1.76 -3.11 2.88
CA LEU A 12 -1.29 -1.83 3.43
C LEU A 12 -0.56 -2.01 4.76
N LEU A 13 -1.10 -2.83 5.66
CA LEU A 13 -0.46 -3.15 6.94
C LEU A 13 0.86 -3.89 6.75
N ALA A 14 0.88 -4.88 5.86
CA ALA A 14 2.07 -5.68 5.60
C ALA A 14 3.18 -4.87 4.92
N PHE A 15 2.81 -3.92 4.04
CA PHE A 15 3.72 -2.97 3.42
C PHE A 15 4.28 -1.99 4.46
N ALA A 16 3.42 -1.31 5.22
CA ALA A 16 3.83 -0.29 6.19
C ALA A 16 4.71 -0.85 7.31
N ARG A 17 4.43 -2.08 7.77
CA ARG A 17 5.22 -2.77 8.80
C ARG A 17 6.47 -3.46 8.24
N GLY A 18 6.64 -3.52 6.91
CA GLY A 18 7.73 -4.24 6.27
C GLY A 18 7.71 -5.76 6.50
N THR A 19 6.53 -6.34 6.79
CA THR A 19 6.40 -7.76 7.17
C THR A 19 6.16 -8.68 5.97
N SER A 20 5.92 -8.14 4.78
CA SER A 20 5.71 -8.93 3.56
C SER A 20 6.56 -8.42 2.40
N LEU A 21 7.51 -9.25 1.98
CA LEU A 21 8.27 -9.04 0.74
C LEU A 21 7.35 -9.01 -0.49
N TYR A 22 6.25 -9.75 -0.47
CA TYR A 22 5.29 -9.76 -1.56
C TYR A 22 4.52 -8.44 -1.67
N ALA A 23 4.10 -7.87 -0.54
CA ALA A 23 3.43 -6.56 -0.53
C ALA A 23 4.36 -5.47 -1.04
N ALA A 24 5.63 -5.47 -0.59
CA ALA A 24 6.65 -4.56 -1.10
C ALA A 24 6.89 -4.74 -2.61
N ALA A 25 7.09 -5.96 -3.08
CA ALA A 25 7.32 -6.24 -4.50
C ALA A 25 6.13 -5.80 -5.36
N ALA A 26 4.89 -6.05 -4.92
CA ALA A 26 3.70 -5.63 -5.65
C ALA A 26 3.61 -4.11 -5.83
N VAL A 27 3.98 -3.33 -4.81
CA VAL A 27 4.03 -1.86 -4.88
C VAL A 27 5.15 -1.42 -5.82
N TRP A 28 6.37 -1.93 -5.65
CA TRP A 28 7.51 -1.49 -6.45
C TRP A 28 7.40 -1.88 -7.92
N THR A 29 6.96 -3.09 -8.24
CA THR A 29 6.66 -3.48 -9.63
C THR A 29 5.60 -2.58 -10.23
N ALA A 30 4.58 -2.19 -9.46
CA ALA A 30 3.56 -1.31 -9.99
C ALA A 30 4.08 0.10 -10.31
N VAL A 31 5.00 0.62 -9.51
CA VAL A 31 5.70 1.88 -9.80
C VAL A 31 6.57 1.75 -11.04
N GLU A 32 7.39 0.70 -11.13
CA GLU A 32 8.32 0.46 -12.24
C GLU A 32 7.59 0.27 -13.59
N GLU A 33 6.52 -0.52 -13.59
CA GLU A 33 5.76 -0.87 -14.80
C GLU A 33 4.61 0.10 -15.10
N SER A 34 4.51 1.22 -14.35
CA SER A 34 3.41 2.19 -14.47
C SER A 34 2.02 1.56 -14.35
N ILE A 35 1.89 0.57 -13.47
CA ILE A 35 0.62 -0.08 -13.15
C ILE A 35 -0.12 0.79 -12.14
N VAL A 36 -1.39 1.10 -12.43
CA VAL A 36 -2.25 1.86 -11.51
C VAL A 36 -2.44 1.10 -10.20
N LEU A 37 -1.98 1.70 -9.10
CA LEU A 37 -2.29 1.29 -7.74
C LEU A 37 -3.51 2.04 -7.24
N VAL A 38 -4.55 1.31 -6.88
CA VAL A 38 -5.75 1.86 -6.25
C VAL A 38 -5.67 1.60 -4.75
N VAL A 39 -5.71 2.67 -3.97
CA VAL A 39 -5.77 2.63 -2.50
C VAL A 39 -7.17 3.09 -2.07
N PRO A 40 -8.10 2.18 -1.75
CA PRO A 40 -9.42 2.56 -1.27
C PRO A 40 -9.30 3.32 0.06
N SER A 41 -10.02 4.43 0.18
CA SER A 41 -10.01 5.26 1.40
C SER A 41 -10.47 4.48 2.64
N THR A 42 -11.37 3.51 2.48
CA THR A 42 -11.84 2.63 3.56
C THR A 42 -10.74 1.68 4.04
N ALA A 43 -9.96 1.10 3.12
CA ALA A 43 -8.82 0.26 3.45
C ALA A 43 -7.70 1.07 4.12
N LEU A 44 -7.45 2.28 3.62
CA LEU A 44 -6.48 3.21 4.21
C LEU A 44 -6.87 3.60 5.63
N ALA A 45 -8.13 4.01 5.84
CA ALA A 45 -8.63 4.37 7.17
C ALA A 45 -8.53 3.21 8.15
N ALA A 46 -8.89 1.99 7.73
CA ALA A 46 -8.75 0.80 8.57
C ALA A 46 -7.28 0.53 8.93
N ALA A 47 -6.37 0.55 7.95
CA ALA A 47 -4.95 0.34 8.20
C ALA A 47 -4.36 1.40 9.14
N TRP A 48 -4.78 2.66 8.99
CA TRP A 48 -4.33 3.78 9.81
C TRP A 48 -4.67 3.58 11.30
N THR A 49 -5.85 3.02 11.60
CA THR A 49 -6.26 2.73 13.00
C THR A 49 -5.46 1.61 13.66
N GLU A 50 -4.87 0.72 12.87
CA GLU A 50 -4.10 -0.43 13.34
C GLU A 50 -2.58 -0.19 13.36
N LEU A 51 -2.08 0.86 12.70
CA LEU A 51 -0.66 1.19 12.68
C LEU A 51 -0.27 2.06 13.88
N ALA A 52 0.86 1.69 14.48
CA ALA A 52 1.60 2.56 15.38
C ALA A 52 2.03 3.83 14.64
N ASP A 53 2.14 4.95 15.37
CA ASP A 53 2.46 6.27 14.81
C ASP A 53 3.75 6.25 13.96
N GLU A 54 4.72 5.41 14.33
CA GLU A 54 5.99 5.24 13.63
C GLU A 54 5.86 4.67 12.21
N HIS A 55 4.82 3.88 11.94
CA HIS A 55 4.62 3.22 10.64
C HIS A 55 3.66 3.98 9.70
N ARG A 56 2.92 4.96 10.23
CA ARG A 56 1.96 5.76 9.43
C ARG A 56 2.60 6.54 8.28
N PRO A 57 3.79 7.18 8.44
CA PRO A 57 4.43 7.90 7.34
C PRO A 57 4.77 7.03 6.12
N VAL A 58 4.87 5.70 6.29
CA VAL A 58 5.12 4.78 5.17
C VAL A 58 3.92 4.71 4.23
N LEU A 59 2.69 4.88 4.74
CA LEU A 59 1.50 4.93 3.90
C LEU A 59 1.41 6.21 3.08
N ASP A 60 1.99 7.32 3.55
CA ASP A 60 2.03 8.56 2.80
C ASP A 60 2.80 8.40 1.48
N VAL A 61 3.80 7.51 1.43
CA VAL A 61 4.51 7.18 0.18
C VAL A 61 3.52 6.77 -0.90
N LEU A 62 2.54 5.92 -0.58
CA LEU A 62 1.54 5.43 -1.53
C LEU A 62 0.63 6.53 -2.08
N LEU A 63 0.52 7.68 -1.40
CA LEU A 63 -0.26 8.84 -1.86
C LEU A 63 0.52 9.74 -2.82
N HIS A 64 1.84 9.54 -2.93
CA HIS A 64 2.74 10.35 -3.76
C HIS A 64 3.40 9.56 -4.90
N LEU A 65 3.02 8.29 -5.09
CA LEU A 65 3.39 7.47 -6.25
C LEU A 65 2.50 7.80 -7.46
#